data_AF-A0A800CML7-F1
#
_entry.id   AF-A0A800CML7-F1
#
_cell.length_a   1.000
_cell.length_b   1.000
_cell.length_c   1.000
_cell.angle_alpha   90.00
_cell.angle_beta   90.00
_cell.angle_gamma   90.00
#
_symmetry.space_group_name_H-M   'P 1'
#
loop_
_entity.id
_entity.type
_entity.pdbx_description
1 polymer ?
#
loop_
_entity_poly.entity_id
_entity_poly.type
_entity_poly.pdbx_seq_one_letter_code
_entity_poly.pdbx_strand_id
1 'polypeptide(L)'
;MITVKEEDELSLFYIEHISSRFENPLILRITLGEMPLADGLYACFEMEELPEDMKLAELIDKAAHLEPDERDIKVNPDLPDIMNSLKSLLKEQEEGLVEIRYYRNGTEGPIDPNGRLRGYLKGLEIKGKKCNLIDIVLEVKEVFDPLEGIPPSEREDFLLSLRSAYLLYKLSRSKLTPDGISDRVKPILDNLIENGLVEVADGRWVLTQEGQEAIELLFEEASYYIDRYEIFGDVEFEGDEIRFNTGNGVNLIVRAMERDGLSPQRAFFILSIYFGHLDDLENWQEEIFSEELLRGIFWDIFHSPPVDEIGEETLERIMIAAEKLRGRGDEGEI
;
A
#
# COMPACT_ATOMS: atom_id res chain seq x y z
N MET A 1 4.10 -13.38 12.18
CA MET A 1 5.25 -14.04 12.83
C MET A 1 6.45 -13.56 12.05
N ILE A 2 7.30 -12.72 12.65
CA ILE A 2 8.41 -12.12 11.90
C ILE A 2 9.51 -13.17 11.74
N THR A 3 9.83 -13.47 10.49
CA THR A 3 10.93 -14.36 10.15
C THR A 3 12.24 -13.75 10.64
N VAL A 4 13.12 -14.55 11.25
CA VAL A 4 14.47 -14.08 11.60
C VAL A 4 15.17 -13.67 10.31
N LYS A 5 15.51 -12.39 10.17
CA LYS A 5 16.29 -11.91 9.03
C LYS A 5 17.77 -12.17 9.32
N GLU A 6 18.43 -12.89 8.43
CA GLU A 6 19.86 -13.22 8.54
C GLU A 6 20.72 -12.09 7.97
N GLU A 7 21.90 -11.88 8.56
CA GLU A 7 22.87 -10.89 8.06
C GLU A 7 23.39 -11.30 6.67
N ASP A 8 23.47 -10.32 5.78
CA ASP A 8 24.07 -10.46 4.46
C ASP A 8 25.37 -9.65 4.36
N GLU A 9 26.16 -9.87 3.30
CA GLU A 9 27.45 -9.19 3.15
C GLU A 9 27.31 -7.67 3.07
N LEU A 10 26.21 -7.19 2.49
CA LEU A 10 25.94 -5.77 2.29
C LEU A 10 25.48 -5.12 3.60
N SER A 11 24.62 -5.77 4.38
CA SER A 11 24.23 -5.30 5.72
C SER A 11 25.45 -5.17 6.64
N LEU A 12 26.33 -6.17 6.67
CA LEU A 12 27.56 -6.14 7.48
C LEU A 12 28.52 -5.03 7.02
N PHE A 13 28.64 -4.82 5.70
CA PHE A 13 29.44 -3.75 5.13
C PHE A 13 28.93 -2.37 5.57
N TYR A 14 27.61 -2.14 5.53
CA TYR A 14 27.01 -0.89 5.98
C TYR A 14 27.27 -0.65 7.47
N ILE A 15 27.04 -1.65 8.32
CA ILE A 15 27.27 -1.54 9.76
C ILE A 15 28.75 -1.21 10.04
N GLU A 16 29.69 -1.86 9.37
CA GLU A 16 31.12 -1.56 9.48
C GLU A 16 31.43 -0.12 9.05
N HIS A 17 30.92 0.30 7.89
CA HIS A 17 31.16 1.62 7.33
C HIS A 17 30.72 2.72 8.30
N ILE A 18 29.45 2.68 8.73
CA ILE A 18 28.87 3.76 9.54
C ILE A 18 29.48 3.80 10.94
N SER A 19 29.76 2.63 11.53
CA SER A 19 30.25 2.52 12.91
C SER A 19 31.73 2.86 13.04
N SER A 20 32.51 2.80 11.95
CA SER A 20 33.95 3.12 11.95
C SER A 20 34.27 4.53 12.46
N ARG A 21 33.30 5.44 12.40
CA ARG A 21 33.40 6.86 12.75
C ARG A 21 33.24 7.16 14.25
N PHE A 22 32.79 6.19 15.05
CA PHE A 22 32.41 6.37 16.46
C PHE A 22 33.30 5.54 17.39
N GLU A 23 33.47 5.95 18.64
CA GLU A 23 34.26 5.19 19.62
C GLU A 23 33.43 4.06 20.24
N ASN A 24 32.19 4.35 20.65
CA ASN A 24 31.24 3.40 21.21
C ASN A 24 29.90 3.44 20.43
N PRO A 25 29.90 2.94 19.18
CA PRO A 25 28.77 3.09 18.28
C PRO A 25 27.49 2.42 18.81
N LEU A 26 26.39 3.17 18.74
CA LEU A 26 25.03 2.64 18.71
C LEU A 26 24.51 2.67 17.28
N ILE A 27 24.09 1.52 16.81
CA ILE A 27 23.60 1.29 15.46
C ILE A 27 22.10 1.01 15.56
N LEU A 28 21.31 1.83 14.90
CA LEU A 28 19.88 1.63 14.71
C LEU A 28 19.66 1.08 13.30
N ARG A 29 19.10 -0.12 13.23
CA ARG A 29 18.63 -0.73 11.99
C ARG A 29 17.11 -0.83 12.02
N ILE A 30 16.47 -0.34 10.96
CA ILE A 30 15.01 -0.40 10.79
C ILE A 30 14.69 -1.02 9.43
N THR A 31 13.81 -2.01 9.41
CA THR A 31 13.24 -2.59 8.17
C THR A 31 11.72 -2.55 8.22
N LEU A 32 11.06 -2.53 7.06
CA LEU A 32 9.60 -2.60 6.93
C LEU A 32 9.18 -4.03 6.55
N GLY A 33 8.27 -4.65 7.30
CA GLY A 33 7.74 -5.99 7.01
C GLY A 33 8.84 -7.02 6.73
N GLU A 34 8.78 -7.67 5.56
CA GLU A 34 9.72 -8.72 5.13
C GLU A 34 10.91 -8.16 4.30
N MET A 35 11.12 -6.85 4.26
CA MET A 35 12.24 -6.21 3.56
C MET A 35 13.61 -6.82 3.97
N PRO A 36 14.52 -7.14 3.03
CA PRO A 36 15.88 -7.58 3.34
C PRO A 36 16.62 -6.61 4.28
N LEU A 37 17.59 -7.11 5.05
CA LEU A 37 18.35 -6.25 5.97
C LEU A 37 19.14 -5.19 5.20
N ALA A 38 19.74 -5.53 4.06
CA ALA A 38 20.46 -4.59 3.21
C ALA A 38 19.66 -3.34 2.82
N ASP A 39 18.35 -3.48 2.61
CA ASP A 39 17.47 -2.40 2.15
C ASP A 39 16.92 -1.55 3.31
N GLY A 40 17.24 -1.92 4.55
CA GLY A 40 16.82 -1.21 5.75
C GLY A 40 17.51 0.14 5.93
N LEU A 41 16.92 0.97 6.79
CA LEU A 41 17.59 2.17 7.28
C LEU A 41 18.69 1.79 8.28
N TYR A 42 19.87 2.38 8.09
CA TYR A 42 20.99 2.30 9.03
C TYR A 42 21.36 3.69 9.51
N ALA A 43 21.26 3.92 10.82
CA ALA A 43 21.75 5.13 11.47
C ALA A 43 22.72 4.78 12.59
N CYS A 44 23.75 5.61 12.78
CA CYS A 44 24.76 5.41 13.81
C CYS A 44 24.89 6.65 14.70
N PHE A 45 25.03 6.42 16.00
CA PHE A 45 25.15 7.44 17.03
C PHE A 45 26.28 7.09 18.00
N GLU A 46 26.84 8.11 18.67
CA GLU A 46 27.73 7.88 19.80
C GLU A 46 26.91 7.58 21.05
N MET A 47 27.14 6.44 21.71
CA MET A 47 26.28 5.99 22.80
C MET A 47 26.32 6.94 24.00
N GLU A 48 27.48 7.54 24.28
CA GLU A 48 27.70 8.49 25.38
C GLU A 48 26.99 9.82 25.18
N GLU A 49 26.64 10.18 23.94
CA GLU A 49 25.93 11.43 23.62
C GLU A 49 24.41 11.29 23.76
N LEU A 50 23.89 10.07 23.96
CA LEU A 50 22.47 9.81 24.06
C LEU A 50 21.99 9.89 25.52
N PRO A 51 20.85 10.56 25.80
CA PRO A 51 20.29 10.63 27.15
C PRO A 51 20.09 9.25 27.79
N GLU A 52 20.28 9.17 29.11
CA GLU A 52 20.14 7.91 29.86
C GLU A 52 18.71 7.33 29.80
N ASP A 53 17.72 8.21 29.77
CA ASP A 53 16.29 7.93 29.77
C ASP A 53 15.63 8.01 28.39
N MET A 54 16.42 8.20 27.32
CA MET A 54 15.94 8.26 25.94
C MET A 54 15.07 7.04 25.61
N LYS A 55 13.93 7.28 24.96
CA LYS A 55 13.03 6.24 24.48
C LYS A 55 13.46 5.73 23.10
N LEU A 56 13.00 4.54 22.75
CA LEU A 56 13.25 4.00 21.40
C LEU A 56 12.61 4.89 20.32
N ALA A 57 11.37 5.33 20.51
CA ALA A 57 10.67 6.22 19.59
C ALA A 57 11.45 7.51 19.31
N GLU A 58 12.05 8.10 20.35
CA GLU A 58 12.86 9.33 20.22
C GLU A 58 14.12 9.10 19.38
N LEU A 59 14.73 7.91 19.46
CA LEU A 59 15.90 7.59 18.63
C LEU A 59 15.50 7.36 17.17
N ILE A 60 14.36 6.69 16.95
CA ILE A 60 13.79 6.47 15.61
C ILE A 60 13.46 7.81 14.95
N ASP A 61 12.78 8.70 15.67
CA ASP A 61 12.45 10.06 15.21
C ASP A 61 13.73 10.86 14.91
N LYS A 62 14.72 10.82 15.82
CA LYS A 62 16.02 11.45 15.60
C LYS A 62 16.70 10.93 14.34
N ALA A 63 16.66 9.61 14.09
CA ALA A 63 17.25 9.00 12.90
C ALA A 63 16.54 9.42 11.60
N ALA A 64 15.21 9.48 11.60
CA ALA A 64 14.41 9.92 10.44
C ALA A 64 14.68 11.39 10.06
N HIS A 65 15.13 12.21 11.02
CA HIS A 65 15.44 13.63 10.84
C HIS A 65 16.94 13.95 10.67
N LEU A 66 17.81 12.94 10.57
CA LEU A 66 19.21 13.18 10.27
C LEU A 66 19.39 13.70 8.84
N GLU A 67 20.40 14.54 8.63
CA GLU A 67 20.90 14.81 7.28
C GLU A 67 21.91 13.70 6.93
N PRO A 68 21.69 12.91 5.86
CA PRO A 68 22.62 11.85 5.49
C PRO A 68 23.99 12.42 5.07
N ASP A 69 25.07 11.81 5.56
CA ASP A 69 26.44 12.17 5.18
C ASP A 69 26.69 11.76 3.71
N GLU A 70 27.36 12.61 2.92
CA GLU A 70 27.71 12.28 1.52
C GLU A 70 28.47 10.97 1.37
N ARG A 71 29.22 10.55 2.39
CA ARG A 71 29.93 9.26 2.42
C ARG A 71 28.96 8.09 2.55
N ASP A 72 27.92 8.25 3.35
CA ASP A 72 26.87 7.24 3.55
C ASP A 72 26.03 7.13 2.28
N ILE A 73 25.69 8.25 1.62
CA ILE A 73 24.98 8.25 0.32
C ILE A 73 25.79 7.56 -0.77
N LYS A 74 27.11 7.73 -0.81
CA LYS A 74 27.97 7.03 -1.78
C LYS A 74 27.95 5.51 -1.62
N VAL A 75 27.66 5.05 -0.41
CA VAL A 75 27.65 3.63 -0.03
C VAL A 75 26.24 3.05 -0.15
N ASN A 76 25.22 3.83 0.20
CA ASN A 76 23.81 3.53 0.01
C ASN A 76 23.14 4.74 -0.68
N PRO A 77 23.08 4.76 -2.03
CA PRO A 77 22.49 5.86 -2.79
C PRO A 77 21.00 6.10 -2.47
N ASP A 78 20.29 5.07 -2.04
CA ASP A 78 18.85 5.12 -1.75
C ASP A 78 18.56 5.60 -0.32
N LEU A 79 19.60 5.84 0.49
CA LEU A 79 19.46 6.29 1.88
C LEU A 79 18.56 7.53 2.04
N PRO A 80 18.67 8.60 1.23
CA PRO A 80 17.76 9.74 1.34
C PRO A 80 16.29 9.38 1.15
N ASP A 81 15.99 8.50 0.19
CA ASP A 81 14.62 8.06 -0.12
C ASP A 81 14.05 7.16 0.98
N ILE A 82 14.88 6.26 1.54
CA ILE A 82 14.53 5.44 2.71
C ILE A 82 14.21 6.33 3.92
N MET A 83 15.02 7.36 4.18
CA MET A 83 14.80 8.30 5.28
C MET A 83 13.51 9.12 5.10
N ASN A 84 13.26 9.61 3.88
CA ASN A 84 12.02 10.32 3.53
C ASN A 84 10.79 9.43 3.70
N SER A 85 10.90 8.16 3.30
CA SER A 85 9.82 7.17 3.45
C SER A 85 9.52 6.90 4.93
N LEU A 86 10.54 6.69 5.77
CA LEU A 86 10.34 6.51 7.22
C LEU A 86 9.72 7.76 7.86
N LYS A 87 10.17 8.95 7.48
CA LYS A 87 9.63 10.21 7.99
C LYS A 87 8.16 10.39 7.61
N SER A 88 7.79 10.05 6.37
CA SER A 88 6.41 10.11 5.89
C SER A 88 5.53 9.11 6.66
N LEU A 89 6.02 7.89 6.86
CA LEU A 89 5.33 6.86 7.62
C LEU A 89 5.08 7.27 9.08
N LEU A 90 6.07 7.88 9.75
CA LEU A 90 5.89 8.38 11.12
C LEU A 90 4.85 9.52 11.17
N LYS A 91 4.83 10.40 10.17
CA LYS A 91 3.82 11.45 10.04
C LYS A 91 2.42 10.87 9.83
N GLU A 92 2.28 9.87 8.96
CA GLU A 92 1.00 9.16 8.75
C GLU A 92 0.50 8.49 10.04
N GLN A 93 1.42 7.98 10.87
CA GLN A 93 1.06 7.43 12.18
C GLN A 93 0.54 8.52 13.14
N GLU A 94 1.18 9.69 13.16
CA GLU A 94 0.72 10.84 13.97
C GLU A 94 -0.65 11.34 13.53
N GLU A 95 -0.93 11.31 12.23
CA GLU A 95 -2.22 11.66 11.64
C GLU A 95 -3.28 10.56 11.83
N GLY A 96 -2.89 9.39 12.34
CA GLY A 96 -3.78 8.26 12.60
C GLY A 96 -4.18 7.48 11.35
N LEU A 97 -3.46 7.66 10.24
CA LEU A 97 -3.70 6.96 8.97
C LEU A 97 -3.17 5.53 9.02
N VAL A 98 -2.10 5.31 9.79
CA VAL A 98 -1.47 4.00 9.98
C VAL A 98 -1.22 3.69 11.46
N GLU A 99 -1.22 2.40 11.79
CA GLU A 99 -0.77 1.81 13.04
C GLU A 99 0.58 1.16 12.78
N ILE A 100 1.64 1.67 13.40
CA ILE A 100 2.96 1.03 13.34
C ILE A 100 3.12 0.10 14.54
N ARG A 101 3.35 -1.18 14.26
CA ARG A 101 3.76 -2.16 15.26
C ARG A 101 5.26 -2.37 15.17
N TYR A 102 5.92 -2.22 16.30
CA TYR A 102 7.35 -2.35 16.43
C TYR A 102 7.69 -3.74 16.90
N TYR A 103 8.66 -4.37 16.26
CA TYR A 103 9.18 -5.66 16.68
C TYR A 103 10.69 -5.63 16.71
N ARG A 104 11.27 -6.48 17.53
CA ARG A 104 12.70 -6.76 17.45
C ARG A 104 12.91 -7.88 16.43
N ASN A 105 13.87 -7.73 15.53
CA ASN A 105 14.19 -8.79 14.57
C ASN A 105 14.45 -10.12 15.29
N GLY A 106 13.75 -11.17 14.85
CA GLY A 106 13.77 -12.52 15.39
C GLY A 106 13.01 -12.73 16.70
N THR A 107 12.04 -11.88 17.03
CA THR A 107 11.17 -12.05 18.21
C THR A 107 9.70 -12.19 17.82
N GLU A 108 8.94 -12.96 18.60
CA GLU A 108 7.55 -13.32 18.27
C GLU A 108 6.52 -12.25 18.68
N GLY A 109 6.90 -11.23 19.44
CA GLY A 109 5.96 -10.26 20.02
C GLY A 109 6.34 -8.80 19.76
N PRO A 110 5.34 -7.90 19.68
CA PRO A 110 5.60 -6.49 19.53
C PRO A 110 6.30 -5.93 20.77
N ILE A 111 7.09 -4.89 20.58
CA ILE A 111 7.78 -4.14 21.62
C ILE A 111 7.15 -2.76 21.79
N ASP A 112 7.34 -2.16 22.98
CA ASP A 112 6.85 -0.82 23.26
C ASP A 112 7.88 0.24 22.81
N PRO A 113 7.61 1.04 21.76
CA PRO A 113 8.55 2.08 21.33
C PRO A 113 8.75 3.18 22.39
N ASN A 114 7.85 3.30 23.38
CA ASN A 114 8.00 4.23 24.50
C ASN A 114 8.87 3.68 25.65
N GLY A 115 9.32 2.43 25.54
CA GLY A 115 10.28 1.86 26.47
C GLY A 115 11.66 2.51 26.36
N ARG A 116 12.46 2.35 27.42
CA ARG A 116 13.84 2.89 27.47
C ARG A 116 14.72 2.21 26.42
N LEU A 117 15.45 3.02 25.67
CA LEU A 117 16.36 2.59 24.61
C LEU A 117 17.30 1.45 25.03
N ARG A 118 17.91 1.58 26.22
CA ARG A 118 18.86 0.61 26.79
C ARG A 118 18.28 -0.79 26.97
N GLY A 119 16.95 -0.92 27.07
CA GLY A 119 16.26 -2.21 27.14
C GLY A 119 16.28 -2.99 25.82
N TYR A 120 16.58 -2.34 24.70
CA TYR A 120 16.52 -2.93 23.35
C TYR A 120 17.88 -3.32 22.77
N LEU A 121 18.99 -2.92 23.43
CA LEU A 121 20.36 -3.13 22.96
C LEU A 121 20.68 -4.63 22.80
N LYS A 122 21.30 -4.96 21.66
CA LYS A 122 22.05 -6.20 21.41
C LYS A 122 23.52 -5.84 21.30
N GLY A 123 24.40 -6.63 21.91
CA GLY A 123 25.82 -6.54 21.63
C GLY A 123 26.12 -7.15 20.27
N LEU A 124 26.89 -6.46 19.44
CA LEU A 124 27.36 -6.93 18.14
C LEU A 124 28.89 -6.79 18.09
N GLU A 125 29.57 -7.73 17.46
CA GLU A 125 31.01 -7.64 17.23
C GLU A 125 31.31 -7.76 15.74
N ILE A 126 31.91 -6.72 15.16
CA ILE A 126 32.28 -6.68 13.74
C ILE A 126 33.78 -6.43 13.66
N LYS A 127 34.50 -7.38 13.06
CA LYS A 127 35.96 -7.34 12.88
C LYS A 127 36.73 -6.97 14.17
N GLY A 128 36.25 -7.46 15.32
CA GLY A 128 36.85 -7.21 16.63
C GLY A 128 36.45 -5.89 17.30
N LYS A 129 35.62 -5.06 16.65
CA LYS A 129 35.01 -3.87 17.25
C LYS A 129 33.66 -4.24 17.84
N LYS A 130 33.46 -3.89 19.12
CA LYS A 130 32.17 -4.03 19.79
C LYS A 130 31.28 -2.84 19.46
N CYS A 131 30.05 -3.14 19.08
CA CYS A 131 29.02 -2.18 18.76
C CYS A 131 27.74 -2.51 19.54
N ASN A 132 26.92 -1.50 19.79
CA ASN A 132 25.56 -1.68 20.28
C ASN A 132 24.61 -1.66 19.07
N LEU A 133 23.69 -2.62 19.00
CA LEU A 133 22.72 -2.74 17.92
C LEU A 133 21.29 -2.70 18.46
N ILE A 134 20.45 -1.91 17.82
CA ILE A 134 18.99 -1.95 17.95
C ILE A 134 18.45 -2.30 16.58
N ASP A 135 17.78 -3.44 16.50
CA ASP A 135 17.36 -4.05 15.24
C ASP A 135 15.84 -4.24 15.24
N ILE A 136 15.18 -3.32 14.53
CA ILE A 136 13.73 -3.13 14.56
C ILE A 136 13.13 -3.51 13.21
N VAL A 137 11.99 -4.20 13.28
CA VAL A 137 11.10 -4.43 12.15
C VAL A 137 9.80 -3.68 12.44
N LEU A 138 9.37 -2.83 11.52
CA LEU A 138 8.09 -2.15 11.57
C LEU A 138 7.11 -2.93 10.71
N GLU A 139 6.00 -3.37 11.30
CA GLU A 139 4.82 -3.77 10.54
C GLU A 139 3.87 -2.58 10.53
N VAL A 140 3.54 -2.10 9.35
CA VAL A 140 2.58 -1.01 9.15
C VAL A 140 1.23 -1.64 8.87
N LYS A 141 0.22 -1.19 9.58
CA LYS A 141 -1.16 -1.56 9.30
C LYS A 141 -1.96 -0.29 9.04
N GLU A 142 -2.69 -0.24 7.95
CA GLU A 142 -3.54 0.88 7.61
C GLU A 142 -4.74 0.94 8.57
N VAL A 143 -5.17 2.14 8.96
CA VAL A 143 -6.24 2.33 9.97
C VAL A 143 -7.50 2.99 9.39
N PHE A 144 -7.44 3.49 8.15
CA PHE A 144 -8.58 4.16 7.51
C PHE A 144 -9.79 3.23 7.31
N ASP A 145 -10.99 3.83 7.26
CA ASP A 145 -12.22 3.13 6.92
C ASP A 145 -12.27 2.95 5.40
N PRO A 146 -12.14 1.72 4.84
CA PRO A 146 -12.14 1.51 3.40
C PRO A 146 -13.47 1.90 2.72
N LEU A 147 -14.53 2.12 3.52
CA LEU A 147 -15.85 2.57 3.05
C LEU A 147 -16.12 4.03 3.41
N GLU A 148 -15.07 4.81 3.69
CA GLU A 148 -15.18 6.26 3.79
C GLU A 148 -15.81 6.84 2.51
N GLY A 149 -16.70 7.82 2.68
CA GLY A 149 -17.51 8.39 1.60
C GLY A 149 -18.77 7.58 1.24
N ILE A 150 -18.89 6.33 1.69
CA ILE A 150 -20.08 5.49 1.46
C ILE A 150 -21.04 5.59 2.65
N PRO A 151 -22.29 6.06 2.46
CA PRO A 151 -23.27 6.19 3.54
C PRO A 151 -23.48 4.86 4.28
N PRO A 152 -23.54 4.83 5.62
CA PRO A 152 -23.72 3.60 6.39
C PRO A 152 -24.93 2.76 5.96
N SER A 153 -26.00 3.39 5.46
CA SER A 153 -27.20 2.72 4.94
C SER A 153 -26.99 1.99 3.61
N GLU A 154 -25.96 2.33 2.86
CA GLU A 154 -25.67 1.81 1.52
C GLU A 154 -24.50 0.81 1.51
N ARG A 155 -23.74 0.73 2.60
CA ARG A 155 -22.51 -0.09 2.69
C ARG A 155 -22.75 -1.56 2.41
N GLU A 156 -23.86 -2.12 2.89
CA GLU A 156 -24.16 -3.55 2.71
C GLU A 156 -24.41 -3.87 1.22
N ASP A 157 -25.25 -3.08 0.56
CA ASP A 157 -25.55 -3.22 -0.87
C ASP A 157 -24.31 -2.97 -1.74
N PHE A 158 -23.50 -1.95 -1.37
CA PHE A 158 -22.25 -1.66 -2.06
C PHE A 158 -21.28 -2.85 -1.98
N LEU A 159 -21.05 -3.38 -0.78
CA LEU A 159 -20.19 -4.56 -0.57
C LEU A 159 -20.74 -5.80 -1.27
N LEU A 160 -22.06 -6.01 -1.26
CA LEU A 160 -22.70 -7.09 -2.00
C LEU A 160 -22.41 -6.97 -3.50
N SER A 161 -22.47 -5.76 -4.06
CA SER A 161 -22.17 -5.52 -5.47
C SER A 161 -20.73 -5.87 -5.84
N LEU A 162 -19.75 -5.47 -5.01
CA LEU A 162 -18.33 -5.79 -5.23
C LEU A 162 -18.07 -7.29 -5.15
N ARG A 163 -18.60 -7.95 -4.12
CA ARG A 163 -18.40 -9.38 -3.92
C ARG A 163 -19.13 -10.21 -4.98
N SER A 164 -20.28 -9.75 -5.47
CA SER A 164 -20.98 -10.36 -6.60
C SER A 164 -20.16 -10.30 -7.87
N ALA A 165 -19.53 -9.15 -8.17
CA ALA A 165 -18.61 -9.01 -9.31
C ALA A 165 -17.41 -9.97 -9.20
N TYR A 166 -16.80 -10.07 -8.01
CA TYR A 166 -15.72 -11.03 -7.77
C TYR A 166 -16.18 -12.47 -7.96
N LEU A 167 -17.36 -12.86 -7.44
CA LEU A 167 -17.85 -14.24 -7.57
C LEU A 167 -18.19 -14.61 -9.01
N LEU A 168 -18.78 -13.70 -9.79
CA LEU A 168 -18.99 -13.91 -11.22
C LEU A 168 -17.66 -14.16 -11.92
N TYR A 169 -16.66 -13.32 -11.67
CA TYR A 169 -15.31 -13.51 -12.18
C TYR A 169 -14.70 -14.84 -11.72
N LYS A 170 -14.82 -15.22 -10.45
CA LYS A 170 -14.29 -16.49 -9.93
C LYS A 170 -14.94 -17.69 -10.62
N LEU A 171 -16.25 -17.64 -10.88
CA LEU A 171 -17.01 -18.67 -11.58
C LEU A 171 -16.65 -18.78 -13.07
N SER A 172 -16.25 -17.69 -13.74
CA SER A 172 -15.76 -17.77 -15.13
C SER A 172 -14.39 -18.43 -15.23
N ARG A 173 -13.59 -18.34 -14.17
CA ARG A 173 -12.21 -18.86 -14.11
C ARG A 173 -12.13 -20.26 -13.51
N SER A 174 -13.02 -20.60 -12.58
CA SER A 174 -12.95 -21.80 -11.76
C SER A 174 -14.28 -22.55 -11.71
N LYS A 175 -14.20 -23.88 -11.67
CA LYS A 175 -15.38 -24.74 -11.46
C LYS A 175 -15.67 -24.85 -9.96
N LEU A 176 -16.65 -24.09 -9.47
CA LEU A 176 -17.08 -24.15 -8.07
C LEU A 176 -18.24 -25.14 -7.88
N THR A 177 -18.18 -25.89 -6.79
CA THR A 177 -19.25 -26.79 -6.34
C THR A 177 -19.94 -26.20 -5.10
N PRO A 178 -21.23 -26.48 -4.88
CA PRO A 178 -21.90 -26.11 -3.63
C PRO A 178 -21.25 -26.70 -2.36
N ASP A 179 -20.62 -27.86 -2.50
CA ASP A 179 -19.91 -28.52 -1.40
C ASP A 179 -18.67 -27.72 -0.99
N GLY A 180 -18.52 -27.46 0.32
CA GLY A 180 -17.36 -26.77 0.89
C GLY A 180 -17.43 -25.25 0.84
N ILE A 181 -18.59 -24.68 0.52
CA ILE A 181 -18.79 -23.23 0.44
C ILE A 181 -19.28 -22.68 1.78
N SER A 182 -18.58 -21.65 2.25
CA SER A 182 -18.83 -20.93 3.50
C SER A 182 -20.24 -20.36 3.53
N ASP A 183 -20.88 -20.41 4.70
CA ASP A 183 -22.19 -19.81 4.93
C ASP A 183 -22.20 -18.30 4.67
N ARG A 184 -21.03 -17.64 4.70
CA ARG A 184 -20.88 -16.22 4.37
C ARG A 184 -21.02 -15.94 2.87
N VAL A 185 -20.61 -16.89 2.03
CA VAL A 185 -20.61 -16.75 0.55
C VAL A 185 -21.99 -17.10 -0.03
N LYS A 186 -22.72 -18.02 0.59
CA LYS A 186 -24.03 -18.50 0.10
C LYS A 186 -25.02 -17.37 -0.22
N PRO A 187 -25.23 -16.34 0.63
CA PRO A 187 -26.17 -15.27 0.31
C PRO A 187 -25.82 -14.49 -0.96
N ILE A 188 -24.54 -14.37 -1.29
CA ILE A 188 -24.09 -13.68 -2.50
C ILE A 188 -24.39 -14.55 -3.72
N LEU A 189 -24.15 -15.86 -3.64
CA LEU A 189 -24.50 -16.80 -4.71
C LEU A 189 -26.01 -16.91 -4.90
N ASP A 190 -26.78 -16.95 -3.83
CA ASP A 190 -28.24 -16.94 -3.87
C ASP A 190 -28.72 -15.66 -4.57
N ASN A 191 -28.13 -14.50 -4.24
CA ASN A 191 -28.41 -13.25 -4.96
C ASN A 191 -28.09 -13.34 -6.46
N LEU A 192 -26.94 -13.92 -6.84
CA LEU A 192 -26.59 -14.12 -8.26
C LEU A 192 -27.55 -15.08 -8.98
N ILE A 193 -28.04 -16.11 -8.30
CA ILE A 193 -29.04 -17.06 -8.83
C ILE A 193 -30.40 -16.39 -8.99
N GLU A 194 -30.85 -15.64 -7.97
CA GLU A 194 -32.11 -14.90 -8.00
C GLU A 194 -32.15 -13.86 -9.12
N ASN A 195 -30.99 -13.26 -9.45
CA ASN A 195 -30.83 -12.33 -10.57
C ASN A 195 -30.58 -13.02 -11.92
N GLY A 196 -30.58 -14.36 -11.97
CA GLY A 196 -30.43 -15.13 -13.21
C GLY A 196 -29.03 -15.11 -13.82
N LEU A 197 -28.00 -14.71 -13.06
CA LEU A 197 -26.61 -14.65 -13.54
C LEU A 197 -25.87 -15.98 -13.34
N VAL A 198 -26.33 -16.79 -12.39
CA VAL A 198 -25.76 -18.10 -12.06
C VAL A 198 -26.87 -19.14 -11.99
N GLU A 199 -26.59 -20.36 -12.43
CA GLU A 199 -27.47 -21.51 -12.24
C GLU A 199 -26.72 -22.72 -11.69
N VAL A 200 -27.47 -23.70 -11.17
CA VAL A 200 -26.91 -24.99 -10.75
C VAL A 200 -27.11 -26.01 -11.86
N ALA A 201 -26.02 -26.39 -12.53
CA ALA A 201 -26.00 -27.41 -13.57
C ALA A 201 -25.05 -28.55 -13.18
N ASP A 202 -25.53 -29.80 -13.24
CA ASP A 202 -24.75 -31.00 -12.88
C ASP A 202 -24.04 -30.91 -11.52
N GLY A 203 -24.73 -30.37 -10.51
CA GLY A 203 -24.19 -30.20 -9.15
C GLY A 203 -23.08 -29.17 -9.03
N ARG A 204 -22.94 -28.25 -10.00
CA ARG A 204 -21.97 -27.15 -10.01
C ARG A 204 -22.67 -25.83 -10.25
N TRP A 205 -22.07 -24.74 -9.77
CA TRP A 205 -22.50 -23.42 -10.20
C TRP A 205 -21.84 -23.08 -11.52
N VAL A 206 -22.65 -22.59 -12.45
CA VAL A 206 -22.21 -22.16 -13.77
C VAL A 206 -22.85 -20.83 -14.09
N LEU A 207 -22.14 -20.02 -14.88
CA LEU A 207 -22.69 -18.77 -15.40
C LEU A 207 -23.75 -19.08 -16.45
N THR A 208 -24.87 -18.37 -16.37
CA THR A 208 -25.86 -18.30 -17.46
C THR A 208 -25.31 -17.48 -18.63
N GLN A 209 -26.08 -17.31 -19.70
CA GLN A 209 -25.71 -16.39 -20.76
C GLN A 209 -25.63 -14.95 -20.24
N GLU A 210 -26.62 -14.54 -19.45
CA GLU A 210 -26.68 -13.23 -18.80
C GLU A 210 -25.50 -13.04 -17.83
N GLY A 211 -25.08 -14.10 -17.14
CA GLY A 211 -23.88 -14.09 -16.30
C GLY A 211 -22.58 -13.91 -17.09
N GLN A 212 -22.48 -14.47 -18.30
CA GLN A 212 -21.34 -14.26 -19.19
C GLN A 212 -21.30 -12.82 -19.70
N GLU A 213 -22.44 -12.31 -20.17
CA GLU A 213 -22.59 -10.92 -20.62
C GLU A 213 -22.25 -9.93 -19.48
N ALA A 214 -22.64 -10.23 -18.23
CA ALA A 214 -22.29 -9.42 -17.07
C ALA A 214 -20.77 -9.32 -16.82
N ILE A 215 -20.00 -10.35 -17.16
CA ILE A 215 -18.53 -10.32 -17.05
C ILE A 215 -17.92 -9.53 -18.19
N GLU A 216 -18.46 -9.64 -19.40
CA GLU A 216 -18.03 -8.80 -20.51
C GLU A 216 -18.23 -7.32 -20.16
N LEU A 217 -19.40 -6.96 -19.61
CA LEU A 217 -19.68 -5.61 -19.12
C LEU A 217 -18.73 -5.18 -17.98
N LEU A 218 -18.34 -6.10 -17.10
CA LEU A 218 -17.36 -5.81 -16.05
C LEU A 218 -16.00 -5.43 -16.61
N PHE A 219 -15.57 -6.09 -17.69
CA PHE A 219 -14.30 -5.80 -18.34
C PHE A 219 -14.39 -4.56 -19.22
N GLU A 220 -15.52 -4.30 -19.88
CA GLU A 220 -15.78 -3.03 -20.54
C GLU A 220 -15.74 -1.85 -19.55
N GLU A 221 -16.30 -2.02 -18.36
CA GLU A 221 -16.22 -1.04 -17.27
C GLU A 221 -14.76 -0.79 -16.85
N ALA A 222 -13.94 -1.84 -16.73
CA ALA A 222 -12.51 -1.69 -16.44
C ALA A 222 -11.77 -0.92 -17.56
N SER A 223 -12.00 -1.30 -18.82
CA SER A 223 -11.43 -0.60 -19.98
C SER A 223 -11.82 0.87 -20.01
N TYR A 224 -13.09 1.18 -19.73
CA TYR A 224 -13.55 2.56 -19.60
C TYR A 224 -12.76 3.35 -18.56
N TYR A 225 -12.47 2.76 -17.40
CA TYR A 225 -11.68 3.43 -16.37
C TYR A 225 -10.24 3.68 -16.82
N ILE A 226 -9.60 2.70 -17.45
CA ILE A 226 -8.23 2.83 -17.96
C ILE A 226 -8.17 3.93 -19.02
N ASP A 227 -8.95 3.81 -20.08
CA ASP A 227 -8.93 4.73 -21.23
C ASP A 227 -9.18 6.19 -20.81
N ARG A 228 -10.03 6.39 -19.81
CA ARG A 228 -10.45 7.73 -19.38
C ARG A 228 -9.58 8.31 -18.27
N TYR A 229 -9.08 7.50 -17.34
CA TYR A 229 -8.47 8.01 -16.13
C TYR A 229 -6.99 7.68 -15.95
N GLU A 230 -6.41 6.71 -16.66
CA GLU A 230 -4.99 6.35 -16.52
C GLU A 230 -4.05 7.56 -16.70
N ILE A 231 -4.39 8.49 -17.59
CA ILE A 231 -3.62 9.72 -17.81
C ILE A 231 -3.41 10.56 -16.53
N PHE A 232 -4.30 10.46 -15.55
CA PHE A 232 -4.19 11.18 -14.28
C PHE A 232 -3.32 10.46 -13.24
N GLY A 233 -2.73 9.30 -13.57
CA GLY A 233 -1.86 8.56 -12.65
C GLY A 233 -0.57 9.29 -12.28
N ASP A 234 -0.16 10.27 -13.11
CA ASP A 234 1.07 11.04 -12.95
C ASP A 234 0.88 12.44 -13.53
N VAL A 235 0.52 13.40 -12.67
CA VAL A 235 0.24 14.79 -13.05
C VAL A 235 1.17 15.75 -12.31
N GLU A 236 2.01 16.46 -13.06
CA GLU A 236 2.84 17.56 -12.57
C GLU A 236 2.17 18.88 -12.93
N PHE A 237 1.96 19.76 -11.96
CA PHE A 237 1.38 21.08 -12.19
C PHE A 237 2.03 22.16 -11.33
N GLU A 238 2.42 23.27 -11.97
CA GLU A 238 2.95 24.46 -11.30
C GLU A 238 2.41 25.72 -11.99
N GLY A 239 1.63 26.51 -11.28
CA GLY A 239 0.96 27.68 -11.83
C GLY A 239 0.06 27.33 -13.03
N ASP A 240 0.43 27.80 -14.22
CA ASP A 240 -0.32 27.55 -15.46
C ASP A 240 0.14 26.30 -16.24
N GLU A 241 1.26 25.70 -15.85
CA GLU A 241 1.84 24.56 -16.54
C GLU A 241 1.27 23.24 -15.99
N ILE A 242 0.83 22.36 -16.90
CA ILE A 242 0.29 21.03 -16.59
C ILE A 242 0.97 20.03 -17.52
N ARG A 243 1.56 18.98 -16.94
CA ARG A 243 2.23 17.90 -17.66
C ARG A 243 1.76 16.56 -17.09
N PHE A 244 1.71 15.56 -17.97
CA PHE A 244 1.29 14.20 -17.63
C PHE A 244 2.44 13.24 -17.92
N ASN A 245 2.52 12.13 -17.18
CA ASN A 245 3.51 11.06 -17.37
C ASN A 245 4.96 11.57 -17.29
N THR A 246 5.28 12.42 -16.32
CA THR A 246 6.62 12.99 -16.12
C THR A 246 7.54 12.12 -15.27
N GLY A 247 6.99 11.12 -14.58
CA GLY A 247 7.63 10.29 -13.56
C GLY A 247 7.78 10.96 -12.20
N ASN A 248 7.33 12.22 -12.05
CA ASN A 248 7.49 13.02 -10.83
C ASN A 248 6.19 13.70 -10.37
N GLY A 249 5.08 13.49 -11.08
CA GLY A 249 3.78 14.05 -10.75
C GLY A 249 3.05 13.26 -9.67
N VAL A 250 1.90 13.79 -9.26
CA VAL A 250 1.02 13.17 -8.26
C VAL A 250 -0.09 12.37 -8.94
N ASN A 251 -0.56 11.31 -8.29
CA ASN A 251 -1.69 10.51 -8.77
C ASN A 251 -3.03 11.21 -8.45
N LEU A 252 -3.73 11.64 -9.49
CA LEU A 252 -5.02 12.33 -9.44
C LEU A 252 -6.18 11.51 -10.01
N ILE A 253 -6.00 10.20 -10.25
CA ILE A 253 -7.05 9.31 -10.79
C ILE A 253 -8.33 9.41 -9.95
N VAL A 254 -8.18 9.33 -8.63
CA VAL A 254 -9.27 9.39 -7.66
C VAL A 254 -10.07 10.69 -7.82
N ARG A 255 -9.37 11.83 -7.87
CA ARG A 255 -9.99 13.16 -7.97
C ARG A 255 -10.70 13.37 -9.31
N ALA A 256 -10.12 12.84 -10.39
CA ALA A 256 -10.76 12.86 -11.69
C ALA A 256 -12.05 12.01 -11.73
N MET A 257 -12.05 10.83 -11.09
CA MET A 257 -13.23 9.97 -10.97
C MET A 257 -14.33 10.62 -10.11
N GLU A 258 -13.96 11.15 -8.94
CA GLU A 258 -14.89 11.85 -8.03
C GLU A 258 -15.54 13.06 -8.72
N ARG A 259 -14.74 13.85 -9.46
CA ARG A 259 -15.23 14.99 -10.24
C ARG A 259 -16.28 14.56 -11.25
N ASP A 260 -16.09 13.42 -11.92
CA ASP A 260 -17.04 12.87 -12.89
C ASP A 260 -18.21 12.12 -12.23
N GLY A 261 -18.30 12.09 -10.89
CA GLY A 261 -19.38 11.46 -10.14
C GLY A 261 -19.29 9.93 -10.07
N LEU A 262 -18.10 9.37 -10.32
CA LEU A 262 -17.84 7.94 -10.20
C LEU A 262 -17.39 7.59 -8.78
N SER A 263 -17.62 6.33 -8.37
CA SER A 263 -17.05 5.79 -7.13
C SER A 263 -15.64 5.25 -7.41
N PRO A 264 -14.58 5.86 -6.84
CA PRO A 264 -13.24 5.31 -6.96
C PRO A 264 -13.15 3.91 -6.36
N GLN A 265 -13.83 3.64 -5.23
CA GLN A 265 -13.84 2.32 -4.60
C GLN A 265 -14.34 1.24 -5.56
N ARG A 266 -15.43 1.49 -6.31
CA ARG A 266 -15.89 0.55 -7.33
C ARG A 266 -14.84 0.37 -8.43
N ALA A 267 -14.31 1.48 -8.94
CA ALA A 267 -13.34 1.44 -10.03
C ALA A 267 -12.07 0.64 -9.67
N PHE A 268 -11.45 0.94 -8.53
CA PHE A 268 -10.25 0.23 -8.07
C PHE A 268 -10.52 -1.26 -7.78
N PHE A 269 -11.71 -1.61 -7.28
CA PHE A 269 -12.08 -3.01 -7.08
C PHE A 269 -12.24 -3.76 -8.42
N ILE A 270 -12.92 -3.15 -9.41
CA ILE A 270 -13.08 -3.73 -10.75
C ILE A 270 -11.73 -3.85 -11.47
N LEU A 271 -10.87 -2.84 -11.37
CA LEU A 271 -9.51 -2.89 -11.91
C LEU A 271 -8.69 -4.00 -11.26
N SER A 272 -8.84 -4.23 -9.95
CA SER A 272 -8.17 -5.34 -9.25
C SER A 272 -8.62 -6.71 -9.75
N ILE A 273 -9.90 -6.86 -10.13
CA ILE A 273 -10.39 -8.05 -10.84
C ILE A 273 -9.75 -8.14 -12.23
N TYR A 274 -9.80 -7.07 -13.01
CA TYR A 274 -9.33 -7.03 -14.40
C TYR A 274 -7.85 -7.36 -14.54
N PHE A 275 -7.00 -6.82 -13.64
CA PHE A 275 -5.56 -7.10 -13.62
C PHE A 275 -5.21 -8.43 -12.94
N GLY A 276 -6.19 -9.18 -12.43
CA GLY A 276 -5.98 -10.48 -11.80
C GLY A 276 -5.33 -10.39 -10.41
N HIS A 277 -5.32 -9.23 -9.76
CA HIS A 277 -4.77 -9.07 -8.40
C HIS A 277 -5.49 -9.93 -7.36
N LEU A 278 -6.69 -10.43 -7.68
CA LEU A 278 -7.50 -11.27 -6.82
C LEU A 278 -7.49 -12.77 -7.21
N ASP A 279 -6.66 -13.18 -8.16
CA ASP A 279 -6.60 -14.57 -8.65
C ASP A 279 -6.05 -15.53 -7.58
N ASP A 280 -5.03 -15.08 -6.84
CA ASP A 280 -4.20 -15.88 -5.92
C ASP A 280 -4.69 -15.91 -4.47
N LEU A 281 -5.92 -15.45 -4.19
CA LEU A 281 -6.51 -15.53 -2.85
C LEU A 281 -6.72 -17.00 -2.42
N GLU A 282 -5.82 -17.51 -1.57
CA GLU A 282 -5.81 -18.92 -1.11
C GLU A 282 -7.08 -19.25 -0.30
N ASN A 283 -7.50 -18.32 0.57
CA ASN A 283 -8.69 -18.42 1.40
C ASN A 283 -9.73 -17.37 0.97
N TRP A 284 -9.97 -17.29 -0.35
CA TRP A 284 -10.88 -16.31 -0.95
C TRP A 284 -12.26 -16.24 -0.28
N GLN A 285 -12.78 -17.36 0.26
CA GLN A 285 -14.10 -17.41 0.91
C GLN A 285 -14.19 -16.55 2.17
N GLU A 286 -13.06 -16.25 2.81
CA GLU A 286 -12.98 -15.33 3.95
C GLU A 286 -12.33 -14.00 3.57
N GLU A 287 -11.31 -14.02 2.71
CA GLU A 287 -10.54 -12.83 2.33
C GLU A 287 -11.39 -11.77 1.61
N ILE A 288 -12.38 -12.16 0.79
CA ILE A 288 -13.29 -11.21 0.12
C ILE A 288 -14.21 -10.43 1.09
N PHE A 289 -14.23 -10.84 2.36
CA PHE A 289 -14.93 -10.13 3.43
C PHE A 289 -13.98 -9.35 4.34
N SER A 290 -12.67 -9.42 4.09
CA SER A 290 -11.67 -8.75 4.90
C SER A 290 -11.64 -7.26 4.60
N GLU A 291 -11.66 -6.43 5.65
CA GLU A 291 -11.34 -5.01 5.51
C GLU A 291 -9.90 -4.78 5.06
N GLU A 292 -8.97 -5.68 5.40
CA GLU A 292 -7.56 -5.58 5.02
C GLU A 292 -7.38 -5.67 3.50
N LEU A 293 -8.11 -6.58 2.84
CA LEU A 293 -8.14 -6.66 1.39
C LEU A 293 -8.65 -5.35 0.77
N LEU A 294 -9.75 -4.80 1.32
CA LEU A 294 -10.31 -3.54 0.82
C LEU A 294 -9.37 -2.36 1.05
N ARG A 295 -8.68 -2.29 2.19
CA ARG A 295 -7.67 -1.25 2.47
C ARG A 295 -6.53 -1.34 1.47
N GLY A 296 -6.03 -2.53 1.18
CA GLY A 296 -5.00 -2.72 0.14
C GLY A 296 -5.46 -2.23 -1.24
N ILE A 297 -6.68 -2.58 -1.65
CA ILE A 297 -7.24 -2.17 -2.96
C ILE A 297 -7.49 -0.66 -3.02
N PHE A 298 -7.94 -0.05 -1.92
CA PHE A 298 -8.36 1.35 -1.87
C PHE A 298 -7.26 2.30 -1.40
N TRP A 299 -6.03 1.82 -1.25
CA TRP A 299 -4.88 2.58 -0.77
C TRP A 299 -4.73 3.94 -1.46
N ASP A 300 -4.78 3.97 -2.79
CA ASP A 300 -4.61 5.18 -3.60
C ASP A 300 -5.71 6.22 -3.35
N ILE A 301 -6.90 5.80 -2.91
CA ILE A 301 -8.02 6.71 -2.59
C ILE A 301 -7.65 7.61 -1.41
N PHE A 302 -7.03 7.03 -0.38
CA PHE A 302 -6.67 7.75 0.84
C PHE A 302 -5.43 8.62 0.67
N HIS A 303 -4.49 8.20 -0.20
CA HIS A 303 -3.25 8.93 -0.45
C HIS A 303 -3.36 9.96 -1.57
N SER A 304 -4.47 9.97 -2.31
CA SER A 304 -4.69 10.98 -3.32
C SER A 304 -4.88 12.34 -2.66
N PRO A 305 -4.18 13.41 -3.12
CA PRO A 305 -4.27 14.73 -2.50
C PRO A 305 -5.71 15.26 -2.54
N PRO A 306 -6.22 15.88 -1.46
CA PRO A 306 -7.59 16.39 -1.42
C PRO A 306 -7.76 17.58 -2.37
N VAL A 307 -9.00 17.80 -2.83
CA VAL A 307 -9.33 18.91 -3.74
C VAL A 307 -8.96 20.28 -3.14
N ASP A 308 -9.04 20.43 -1.82
CA ASP A 308 -8.63 21.66 -1.12
C ASP A 308 -7.13 21.97 -1.27
N GLU A 309 -6.28 20.94 -1.39
CA GLU A 309 -4.84 21.09 -1.60
C GLU A 309 -4.51 21.40 -3.07
N ILE A 310 -5.20 20.73 -4.00
CA ILE A 310 -5.02 20.92 -5.45
C ILE A 310 -5.57 22.28 -5.90
N GLY A 311 -6.72 22.67 -5.35
CA GLY A 311 -7.56 23.77 -5.82
C GLY A 311 -8.53 23.33 -6.92
N GLU A 312 -9.83 23.62 -6.74
CA GLU A 312 -10.90 23.27 -7.70
C GLU A 312 -10.62 23.78 -9.13
N GLU A 313 -10.14 25.03 -9.25
CA GLU A 313 -9.81 25.65 -10.54
C GLU A 313 -8.64 24.95 -11.23
N THR A 314 -7.64 24.51 -10.45
CA THR A 314 -6.50 23.74 -10.93
C THR A 314 -6.95 22.37 -11.44
N LEU A 315 -7.78 21.67 -10.65
CA LEU A 315 -8.31 20.36 -11.03
C LEU A 315 -9.10 20.46 -12.35
N GLU A 316 -9.97 21.45 -12.50
CA GLU A 316 -10.73 21.63 -13.74
C GLU A 316 -9.82 21.93 -14.95
N ARG A 317 -8.77 22.73 -14.76
CA ARG A 317 -7.76 22.94 -15.81
C ARG A 317 -7.04 21.65 -16.20
N ILE A 318 -6.70 20.80 -15.23
CA ILE A 318 -6.10 19.47 -15.47
C ILE A 318 -7.06 18.60 -16.27
N MET A 319 -8.35 18.57 -15.90
CA MET A 319 -9.38 17.82 -16.65
C MET A 319 -9.45 18.27 -18.12
N ILE A 320 -9.50 19.58 -18.37
CA ILE A 320 -9.53 20.15 -19.73
C ILE A 320 -8.25 19.83 -20.51
N ALA A 321 -7.09 19.86 -19.85
CA ALA A 321 -5.81 19.54 -20.50
C ALA A 321 -5.75 18.05 -20.90
N ALA A 322 -6.23 17.15 -20.05
CA ALA A 322 -6.31 15.72 -20.33
C ALA A 322 -7.27 15.42 -21.50
N GLU A 323 -8.43 16.06 -21.56
CA GLU A 323 -9.37 15.92 -22.67
C GLU A 323 -8.76 16.33 -24.02
N LYS A 324 -8.02 17.46 -24.03
CA LYS A 324 -7.31 17.91 -25.23
C LYS A 324 -6.23 16.94 -25.68
N LEU A 325 -5.53 16.29 -24.75
CA LEU A 325 -4.51 15.30 -25.07
C LEU A 325 -5.14 14.04 -25.67
N ARG A 326 -6.23 13.53 -25.08
CA ARG A 326 -6.97 12.39 -25.63
C ARG A 326 -7.51 12.68 -27.03
N GLY A 327 -8.15 13.84 -27.23
CA GLY A 327 -8.69 14.22 -28.54
C GLY A 327 -7.64 14.44 -29.64
N ARG A 328 -6.37 14.65 -29.30
CA ARG A 328 -5.27 14.74 -30.27
C ARG A 328 -4.72 13.38 -30.69
N GLY A 329 -4.97 12.32 -29.91
CA GLY A 329 -4.66 10.94 -30.30
C GLY A 329 -5.54 10.44 -31.45
N ASP A 330 -6.81 10.84 -31.47
CA ASP A 330 -7.79 10.41 -32.48
C ASP A 330 -7.61 11.08 -33.85
N GLU A 331 -6.92 12.22 -33.93
CA GLU A 331 -6.63 12.92 -35.20
C GLU A 331 -5.37 12.38 -35.92
N GLY A 332 -4.68 11.39 -35.33
CA GLY A 332 -3.42 10.83 -35.83
C GLY A 332 -3.53 9.55 -36.67
N GLU A 333 -4.71 8.93 -36.74
CA GLU A 333 -4.96 7.72 -37.54
C GLU A 333 -6.09 7.97 -38.56
N ILE A 334 -5.75 8.58 -39.70
CA ILE A 334 -6.56 8.50 -40.94
C ILE A 334 -5.67 8.11 -42.11
#